data_AF-A0A944TI86-F1
#
_entry.id   AF-A0A944TI86-F1
#
_cell.length_a   1.000
_cell.length_b   1.000
_cell.length_c   1.000
_cell.angle_alpha   90.00
_cell.angle_beta   90.00
_cell.angle_gamma   90.00
#
_symmetry.space_group_name_H-M   'P 1'
#
loop_
_entity.id
_entity.type
_entity.pdbx_description
1 polymer ?
#
loop_
_entity_poly.entity_id
_entity_poly.type
_entity_poly.pdbx_seq_one_letter_code
_entity_poly.pdbx_strand_id
1 'polypeptide(L)' 'MPRKGHGPEQVLNKLRQVEVAVAGGKSVGKAVREIGVTDHTYYRWRRDYG' A
#
# COMPACT_ATOMS: atom_id res chain seq x y z
N MET A 1 -4.12 -16.77 -17.74
CA MET A 1 -3.35 -15.51 -17.60
C MET A 1 -2.67 -15.52 -16.25
N PRO A 2 -1.33 -15.40 -16.16
CA PRO A 2 -0.68 -15.27 -14.87
C PRO A 2 -1.19 -13.96 -14.26
N ARG A 3 -1.91 -14.05 -13.15
CA ARG A 3 -2.32 -12.87 -12.40
C ARG A 3 -1.03 -12.15 -12.02
N LYS A 4 -0.72 -11.02 -12.69
CA LYS A 4 0.33 -10.08 -12.27
C LYS A 4 -0.12 -9.47 -10.94
N GLY A 5 -0.13 -10.29 -9.89
CA GLY A 5 -0.33 -9.84 -8.52
C GLY A 5 0.90 -9.06 -8.07
N HIS A 6 0.71 -8.15 -7.14
CA HIS A 6 1.83 -7.52 -6.46
C HIS A 6 2.60 -8.60 -5.70
N GLY A 7 3.88 -8.77 -6.04
CA GLY A 7 4.76 -9.65 -5.28
C GLY A 7 4.96 -9.12 -3.85
N PRO A 8 5.37 -9.97 -2.89
CA PRO A 8 5.54 -9.58 -1.49
C PRO A 8 6.44 -8.35 -1.32
N GLU A 9 7.56 -8.27 -2.05
CA GLU A 9 8.45 -7.10 -2.03
C GLU A 9 7.77 -5.83 -2.56
N GLN A 10 6.93 -5.96 -3.60
CA GLN A 10 6.18 -4.83 -4.15
C GLN A 10 5.11 -4.33 -3.17
N VAL A 11 4.47 -5.25 -2.43
CA VAL A 11 3.53 -4.92 -1.36
C VAL A 11 4.23 -4.16 -0.24
N LEU A 12 5.36 -4.68 0.26
CA LEU A 12 6.14 -4.04 1.33
C LEU A 12 6.62 -2.64 0.92
N ASN A 13 7.13 -2.48 -0.30
CA ASN A 13 7.55 -1.18 -0.82
C ASN A 13 6.37 -0.18 -0.88
N LYS A 14 5.19 -0.63 -1.32
CA LYS A 14 3.99 0.21 -1.35
C LYS A 14 3.50 0.58 0.05
N LEU A 15 3.52 -0.36 1.00
CA LEU A 15 3.19 -0.07 2.40
C LEU A 15 4.12 0.99 2.99
N ARG A 16 5.42 0.86 2.75
CA ARG A 16 6.43 1.84 3.20
C ARG A 16 6.24 3.22 2.56
N GLN A 17 5.87 3.29 1.28
CA GLN A 17 5.53 4.57 0.63
C GLN A 17 4.35 5.26 1.32
N VAL A 18 3.32 4.49 1.71
CA VAL A 18 2.18 5.02 2.48
C VAL A 18 2.63 5.52 3.85
N GLU A 19 3.47 4.77 4.56
CA GLU A 19 3.99 5.18 5.88
C GLU A 19 4.81 6.47 5.81
N VAL A 20 5.69 6.62 4.82
CA VAL A 20 6.47 7.86 4.61
C VAL A 20 5.54 9.04 4.30
N ALA A 21 4.54 8.84 3.44
CA ALA A 21 3.57 9.87 3.13
C ALA A 21 2.76 10.29 4.37
N VAL A 22 2.38 9.33 5.21
CA VAL A 22 1.65 9.58 6.46
C VAL A 22 2.52 10.29 7.50
N ALA A 23 3.80 9.90 7.62
CA ALA A 23 4.77 10.60 8.46
C ALA A 23 4.98 12.06 8.03
N GLY A 24 4.84 12.34 6.72
CA GLY A 24 4.82 13.70 6.16
C GLY A 24 3.49 14.46 6.34
N GLY A 25 2.53 13.92 7.10
CA GLY A 25 1.25 14.56 7.40
C GLY A 25 0.14 14.31 6.38
N LYS A 26 0.33 13.45 5.38
CA LYS A 26 -0.76 13.05 4.48
C LYS A 26 -1.68 12.06 5.17
N SER A 27 -2.99 12.16 4.92
CA SER A 27 -3.94 11.13 5.33
C SER A 27 -3.65 9.81 4.61
N VAL A 28 -3.82 8.67 5.29
CA VAL A 28 -3.64 7.31 4.73
C VAL A 28 -4.41 7.16 3.41
N GLY A 29 -5.68 7.55 3.35
CA GLY A 29 -6.49 7.42 2.13
C GLY A 29 -5.95 8.20 0.92
N LYS A 30 -5.32 9.37 1.13
CA LYS A 30 -4.63 10.09 0.05
C LYS A 30 -3.37 9.33 -0.39
N ALA A 31 -2.56 8.89 0.54
CA ALA A 31 -1.33 8.14 0.25
C ALA A 31 -1.62 6.80 -0.46
N VAL A 32 -2.68 6.10 -0.06
CA VAL A 32 -3.15 4.85 -0.69
C VAL A 32 -3.59 5.08 -2.14
N ARG A 33 -4.32 6.17 -2.40
CA ARG A 33 -4.70 6.56 -3.77
C ARG A 33 -3.48 6.94 -4.61
N GLU A 34 -2.48 7.60 -4.03
CA GLU A 34 -1.22 7.97 -4.72
C GLU A 34 -0.44 6.75 -5.20
N ILE A 35 -0.42 5.64 -4.44
CA ILE A 35 0.26 4.40 -4.83
C ILE A 35 -0.57 3.50 -5.77
N GLY A 36 -1.74 3.99 -6.21
CA GLY A 36 -2.61 3.32 -7.17
C GLY A 36 -3.24 2.03 -6.66
N VAL A 37 -3.56 1.95 -5.35
CA VAL A 37 -4.28 0.80 -4.78
C VAL A 37 -5.56 1.27 -4.07
N THR A 38 -6.47 0.33 -3.83
CA THR A 38 -7.69 0.62 -3.08
C THR A 38 -7.43 0.55 -1.57
N ASP A 39 -8.20 1.31 -0.79
CA ASP A 39 -8.15 1.26 0.68
C ASP A 39 -8.31 -0.17 1.22
N HIS A 40 -9.24 -0.94 0.67
CA HIS A 40 -9.43 -2.35 1.01
C HIS A 40 -8.16 -3.19 0.79
N THR A 41 -7.45 -2.97 -0.31
CA THR A 41 -6.19 -3.70 -0.61
C THR A 41 -5.09 -3.30 0.36
N TYR A 42 -4.98 -2.00 0.68
CA TYR A 42 -4.02 -1.51 1.66
C TYR A 42 -4.26 -2.09 3.06
N TYR A 43 -5.50 -2.07 3.55
CA TYR A 43 -5.82 -2.64 4.86
C TYR A 43 -5.61 -4.16 4.91
N ARG A 44 -5.88 -4.88 3.81
CA ARG A 44 -5.56 -6.31 3.71
C ARG A 44 -4.04 -6.53 3.78
N TRP A 45 -3.26 -5.77 3.03
CA TRP A 45 -1.79 -5.87 3.08
C TRP A 45 -1.21 -5.52 4.44
N ARG A 46 -1.75 -4.52 5.15
CA ARG A 46 -1.37 -4.21 6.53
C ARG A 46 -1.64 -5.36 7.50
N ARG A 47 -2.57 -6.27 7.19
CA ARG A 47 -2.86 -7.46 7.99
C ARG A 47 -1.97 -8.66 7.61
N ASP A 48 -1.68 -8.82 6.32
CA ASP A 48 -0.91 -9.96 5.80
C ASP A 48 0.62 -9.74 5.83
N TYR A 49 1.07 -8.49 5.73
CA TYR A 49 2.48 -8.10 5.56
C TYR A 49 2.96 -6.99 6.51
N GLY A 50 2.04 -6.33 7.22
CA GLY A 50 2.36 -5.34 8.25
C GLY A 50 2.46 -5.99 9.62
#